data_AF-A0A7C5Y3H6-F1
#
_entry.id   AF-A0A7C5Y3H6-F1
#
_cell.length_a   1.000
_cell.length_b   1.000
_cell.length_c   1.000
_cell.angle_alpha   90.00
_cell.angle_beta   90.00
_cell.angle_gamma   90.00
#
_symmetry.space_group_name_H-M   'P 1'
#
loop_
_entity.id
_entity.type
_entity.pdbx_description
1 polymer ?
#
loop_
_entity_poly.entity_id
_entity_poly.type
_entity_poly.pdbx_seq_one_letter_code
_entity_poly.pdbx_strand_id
1 'polypeptide(L)'
;MKIGLEIHQRLMWKLFCDCSPDDQSEEFSIRRKLNLSKSEIGDFDEAARLELLKDREYIYVGNRNSCCLVELDEEPPHMPNRMAIEAAVRLAKTFHMYIPKRIRFMRKIVVDGSNVSGFQRSGVIGLDGYVEIDGKRYGIDSLCLEEESADLLEDSESYRKYHLSRLGIALLEISTSP
;
A
#
# COMPACT_ATOMS: atom_id res chain seq x y z
N MET A 1 1.25 -24.69 -20.38
CA MET A 1 1.02 -23.27 -20.05
C MET A 1 1.16 -23.12 -18.55
N LYS A 2 1.85 -22.08 -18.08
CA LYS A 2 2.01 -21.73 -16.65
C LYS A 2 1.31 -20.38 -16.44
N ILE A 3 0.54 -20.24 -15.36
CA ILE A 3 -0.23 -19.03 -15.00
C ILE A 3 -0.06 -18.78 -13.51
N GLY A 4 0.44 -17.61 -13.15
CA GLY A 4 0.40 -17.08 -11.78
C GLY A 4 -0.68 -15.99 -11.67
N LEU A 5 -1.26 -15.86 -10.47
CA LEU A 5 -2.23 -14.83 -10.12
C LEU A 5 -1.66 -13.93 -9.02
N GLU A 6 -1.98 -12.65 -9.10
CA GLU A 6 -1.75 -11.67 -8.05
C GLU A 6 -3.10 -11.03 -7.72
N ILE A 7 -3.50 -11.12 -6.45
CA ILE A 7 -4.83 -10.74 -6.00
C ILE A 7 -4.69 -9.69 -4.91
N HIS A 8 -5.30 -8.52 -5.12
CA HIS A 8 -5.36 -7.43 -4.15
C HIS A 8 -6.77 -7.33 -3.57
N GLN A 9 -6.88 -7.44 -2.24
CA GLN A 9 -8.16 -7.39 -1.53
C GLN A 9 -8.12 -6.36 -0.40
N ARG A 10 -8.98 -5.34 -0.48
CA ARG A 10 -9.14 -4.33 0.57
C ARG A 10 -9.87 -4.90 1.78
N LEU A 11 -9.46 -4.44 2.95
CA LEU A 11 -10.16 -4.61 4.21
C LEU A 11 -10.95 -3.34 4.57
N MET A 12 -11.64 -3.35 5.71
CA MET A 12 -12.54 -2.26 6.11
C MET A 12 -11.84 -1.08 6.78
N TRP A 13 -10.59 -1.25 7.22
CA TRP A 13 -9.88 -0.27 8.05
C TRP A 13 -8.65 0.26 7.35
N LYS A 14 -8.21 1.46 7.74
CA LYS A 14 -6.85 1.89 7.45
C LYS A 14 -5.84 1.17 8.32
N LEU A 15 -4.64 0.97 7.78
CA LEU A 15 -3.62 0.11 8.37
C LEU A 15 -2.84 0.81 9.48
N PHE A 16 -2.52 2.10 9.35
CA PHE A 16 -1.59 2.80 10.25
C PHE A 16 -2.17 4.05 10.93
N CYS A 17 -3.50 4.16 10.96
CA CYS A 17 -4.25 5.23 11.61
C CYS A 17 -5.71 4.81 11.83
N ASP A 18 -6.46 5.58 12.61
CA ASP A 18 -7.85 5.27 12.98
C ASP A 18 -8.91 5.95 12.08
N CYS A 19 -8.51 6.57 10.97
CA CYS A 19 -9.44 7.21 10.04
C CYS A 19 -10.41 6.23 9.39
N SER A 20 -11.66 6.70 9.17
CA SER A 20 -12.66 5.97 8.39
C SER A 20 -12.46 6.22 6.89
N PRO A 21 -12.51 5.18 6.03
CA PRO A 21 -12.29 5.33 4.59
C PRO A 21 -13.43 6.01 3.82
N ASP A 22 -14.57 6.29 4.45
CA ASP A 22 -15.75 6.88 3.80
C ASP A 22 -16.30 8.05 4.64
N ASP A 23 -16.41 9.24 4.04
CA ASP A 23 -17.12 10.39 4.62
C ASP A 23 -17.41 11.50 3.58
N GLN A 24 -18.53 12.20 3.75
CA GLN A 24 -19.01 13.33 2.95
C GLN A 24 -18.81 14.68 3.65
N SER A 25 -17.62 14.90 4.22
CA SER A 25 -17.25 16.14 4.89
C SER A 25 -16.54 17.12 3.94
N GLU A 26 -16.30 18.34 4.42
CA GLU A 26 -15.67 19.39 3.64
C GLU A 26 -14.24 19.00 3.22
N GLU A 27 -13.97 19.14 1.93
CA GLU A 27 -12.67 18.83 1.35
C GLU A 27 -11.65 19.95 1.60
N PHE A 28 -10.41 19.55 1.82
CA PHE A 28 -9.24 20.43 1.75
C PHE A 28 -8.27 19.90 0.70
N SER A 29 -7.30 20.73 0.30
CA SER A 29 -6.22 20.27 -0.57
C SER A 29 -4.86 20.76 -0.13
N ILE A 30 -3.84 19.93 -0.38
CA ILE A 30 -2.43 20.26 -0.19
C ILE A 30 -1.66 19.96 -1.48
N ARG A 31 -0.50 20.59 -1.63
CA ARG A 31 0.40 20.37 -2.77
C ARG A 31 1.75 19.89 -2.27
N ARG A 32 2.33 18.92 -2.97
CA ARG A 32 3.62 18.33 -2.65
C ARG A 32 4.42 18.07 -3.92
N LYS A 33 5.72 17.90 -3.74
CA LYS A 33 6.64 17.39 -4.74
C LYS A 33 7.53 16.36 -4.08
N LEU A 34 7.57 15.16 -4.65
CA LEU A 34 8.46 14.10 -4.16
C LEU A 34 9.89 14.37 -4.65
N ASN A 35 10.88 13.84 -3.93
CA ASN A 35 12.30 13.93 -4.29
C ASN A 35 12.95 12.56 -4.07
N LEU A 36 14.03 12.26 -4.81
CA LEU A 36 14.78 11.02 -4.58
C LEU A 36 15.71 11.15 -3.40
N SER A 37 15.82 10.03 -2.67
CA SER A 37 16.95 9.78 -1.81
C SER A 37 18.04 9.06 -2.60
N LYS A 38 19.31 9.38 -2.30
CA LYS A 38 20.46 8.63 -2.82
C LYS A 38 20.55 7.30 -2.10
N SER A 39 20.97 6.26 -2.82
CA SER A 39 21.39 5.00 -2.22
C SER A 39 22.68 5.17 -1.41
N GLU A 40 23.05 4.13 -0.65
CA GLU A 40 24.28 4.11 0.16
C GLU A 40 25.55 4.35 -0.69
N ILE A 41 25.53 3.96 -1.96
CA ILE A 41 26.64 4.16 -2.92
C ILE A 41 26.51 5.45 -3.75
N GLY A 42 25.49 6.28 -3.47
CA GLY A 42 25.27 7.56 -4.14
C GLY A 42 24.41 7.50 -5.41
N ASP A 43 24.06 6.31 -5.88
CA ASP A 43 23.23 6.08 -7.07
C ASP A 43 21.74 6.27 -6.79
N PHE A 44 20.96 6.49 -7.84
CA PHE A 44 19.51 6.61 -7.81
C PHE A 44 18.84 5.41 -8.46
N ASP A 45 17.63 5.08 -8.01
CA ASP A 45 16.77 4.17 -8.75
C ASP A 45 16.37 4.82 -10.09
N GLU A 46 16.64 4.14 -11.21
CA GLU A 46 16.47 4.69 -12.55
C GLU A 46 14.99 4.92 -12.90
N ALA A 47 14.10 4.03 -12.48
CA ALA A 47 12.66 4.20 -12.70
C ALA A 47 12.15 5.41 -11.92
N ALA A 48 12.60 5.55 -10.67
CA ALA A 48 12.22 6.67 -9.84
C ALA A 48 12.79 8.00 -10.37
N ARG A 49 13.99 7.97 -10.96
CA ARG A 49 14.60 9.10 -11.65
C ARG A 49 13.79 9.54 -12.87
N LEU A 50 13.37 8.60 -13.70
CA LEU A 50 12.53 8.89 -14.87
C LEU A 50 11.19 9.52 -14.49
N GLU A 51 10.58 9.09 -13.40
CA GLU A 51 9.32 9.70 -12.92
C GLU A 51 9.53 11.15 -12.48
N LEU A 52 10.61 11.45 -11.78
CA LEU A 52 10.90 12.81 -11.32
C LEU A 52 11.35 13.76 -12.43
N LEU A 53 11.91 13.25 -13.52
CA LEU A 53 12.19 14.07 -14.71
C LEU A 53 10.92 14.62 -15.36
N LYS A 54 9.73 14.06 -15.05
CA LYS A 54 8.45 14.62 -15.48
C LYS A 54 8.06 15.89 -14.71
N ASP A 55 8.79 16.21 -13.63
CA ASP A 55 8.67 17.44 -12.84
C ASP A 55 7.25 17.77 -12.35
N ARG A 56 6.44 16.74 -12.06
CA ARG A 56 5.03 16.89 -11.73
C ARG A 56 4.82 17.39 -10.29
N GLU A 57 3.82 18.26 -10.12
CA GLU A 57 3.27 18.61 -8.81
C GLU A 57 2.18 17.59 -8.41
N TYR A 58 2.13 17.18 -7.15
CA TYR A 58 1.08 16.32 -6.63
C TYR A 58 0.11 17.12 -5.78
N ILE A 59 -1.16 17.11 -6.19
CA ILE A 59 -2.25 17.76 -5.48
C ILE A 59 -3.05 16.68 -4.76
N TYR A 60 -3.08 16.74 -3.43
CA TYR A 60 -3.84 15.80 -2.62
C TYR A 60 -5.10 16.46 -2.08
N VAL A 61 -6.24 15.82 -2.32
CA VAL A 61 -7.54 16.19 -1.75
C VAL A 61 -7.85 15.24 -0.61
N GLY A 62 -8.15 15.80 0.55
CA GLY A 62 -8.54 15.04 1.73
C GLY A 62 -9.79 15.62 2.35
N ASN A 63 -10.38 14.85 3.25
CA ASN A 63 -11.51 15.25 4.08
C ASN A 63 -11.09 15.02 5.54
N ARG A 64 -11.50 15.91 6.46
CA ARG A 64 -11.07 15.88 7.87
C ARG A 64 -11.40 14.60 8.65
N ASN A 65 -12.37 13.82 8.18
CA ASN A 65 -12.81 12.60 8.84
C ASN A 65 -12.16 11.34 8.24
N SER A 66 -11.74 11.40 6.97
CA SER A 66 -11.11 10.28 6.26
C SER A 66 -9.60 10.45 6.04
N CYS A 67 -9.03 11.54 6.53
CA CYS A 67 -7.60 11.86 6.41
C CYS A 67 -7.12 12.57 7.68
N CYS A 68 -6.07 12.03 8.30
CA CYS A 68 -5.36 12.64 9.42
C CYS A 68 -3.92 13.00 9.04
N LEU A 69 -3.13 13.43 10.02
CA LEU A 69 -1.75 13.84 9.80
C LEU A 69 -0.86 12.68 9.32
N VAL A 70 -1.23 11.42 9.61
CA VAL A 70 -0.49 10.23 9.12
C VAL A 70 -0.56 10.12 7.60
N GLU A 71 -1.74 10.29 6.99
CA GLU A 71 -1.88 10.28 5.52
C GLU A 71 -1.26 11.51 4.85
N LEU A 72 -1.14 12.61 5.58
CA LEU A 72 -0.54 13.85 5.07
C LEU A 72 1.00 13.85 5.18
N ASP A 73 1.58 12.79 5.76
CA ASP A 73 3.01 12.68 6.09
C ASP A 73 3.47 13.76 7.09
N GLU A 74 2.58 14.18 8.00
CA GLU A 74 2.81 15.20 9.04
C GLU A 74 2.81 14.61 10.46
N GLU A 75 2.61 13.29 10.59
CA GLU A 75 2.68 12.55 11.85
C GLU A 75 3.24 11.14 11.62
N PRO A 76 4.05 10.59 12.55
CA PRO A 76 4.48 9.20 12.46
C PRO A 76 3.29 8.23 12.40
N PRO A 77 3.37 7.13 11.62
CA PRO A 77 2.32 6.12 11.61
C PRO A 77 2.14 5.48 12.98
N HIS A 78 0.90 5.13 13.28
CA HIS A 78 0.56 4.42 14.50
C HIS A 78 0.92 2.93 14.39
N MET A 79 0.56 2.14 15.42
CA MET A 79 0.67 0.69 15.32
C MET A 79 -0.28 0.14 14.24
N PRO A 80 0.12 -0.93 13.53
CA PRO A 80 -0.71 -1.53 12.51
C PRO A 80 -2.04 -2.00 13.10
N ASN A 81 -3.13 -1.76 12.38
CA ASN A 81 -4.47 -2.09 12.80
C ASN A 81 -4.58 -3.59 13.15
N ARG A 82 -4.93 -3.86 14.41
CA ARG A 82 -4.97 -5.23 14.94
C ARG A 82 -5.97 -6.13 14.21
N MET A 83 -7.10 -5.58 13.77
CA MET A 83 -8.12 -6.32 13.03
C MET A 83 -7.63 -6.70 11.63
N ALA A 84 -6.87 -5.81 10.98
CA ALA A 84 -6.24 -6.09 9.69
C ALA A 84 -5.18 -7.20 9.80
N ILE A 85 -4.31 -7.13 10.82
CA ILE A 85 -3.31 -8.17 11.11
C ILE A 85 -4.00 -9.52 11.39
N GLU A 86 -5.05 -9.52 12.21
CA GLU A 86 -5.78 -10.75 12.54
C GLU A 86 -6.43 -11.38 11.31
N ALA A 87 -7.07 -10.58 10.46
CA ALA A 87 -7.64 -11.05 9.20
C ALA A 87 -6.57 -11.65 8.28
N ALA A 88 -5.42 -10.98 8.14
CA ALA A 88 -4.31 -11.47 7.34
C ALA A 88 -3.74 -12.80 7.87
N VAL A 89 -3.53 -12.91 9.18
CA VAL A 89 -3.03 -14.14 9.82
C VAL A 89 -4.04 -15.28 9.70
N ARG A 90 -5.34 -15.00 9.83
CA ARG A 90 -6.38 -16.01 9.60
C ARG A 90 -6.34 -16.53 8.17
N LEU A 91 -6.20 -15.64 7.19
CA LEU A 91 -6.09 -16.03 5.78
C LEU A 91 -4.81 -16.86 5.53
N ALA A 92 -3.67 -16.45 6.08
CA ALA A 92 -2.42 -17.22 5.99
C ALA A 92 -2.57 -18.65 6.52
N LYS A 93 -3.28 -18.83 7.65
CA LYS A 93 -3.58 -20.15 8.20
C LYS A 93 -4.49 -20.97 7.29
N THR A 94 -5.51 -20.34 6.70
CA THR A 94 -6.39 -21.00 5.72
C THR A 94 -5.62 -21.49 4.50
N PHE A 95 -4.60 -20.76 4.07
CA PHE A 95 -3.68 -21.17 2.99
C PHE A 95 -2.52 -22.05 3.46
N HIS A 96 -2.57 -22.58 4.68
CA HIS A 96 -1.52 -23.45 5.22
C HIS A 96 -0.10 -22.87 5.15
N MET A 97 0.04 -21.54 5.23
CA MET A 97 1.31 -20.84 5.06
C MET A 97 2.21 -20.95 6.29
N TYR A 98 3.52 -20.81 6.06
CA TYR A 98 4.47 -20.50 7.11
C TYR A 98 4.32 -19.03 7.54
N ILE A 99 3.98 -18.81 8.81
CA ILE A 99 3.79 -17.48 9.40
C ILE A 99 5.04 -17.06 10.17
N PRO A 100 5.70 -15.93 9.84
CA PRO A 100 6.85 -15.44 10.57
C PRO A 100 6.54 -15.16 12.04
N LYS A 101 7.50 -15.43 12.94
CA LYS A 101 7.36 -15.14 14.38
C LYS A 101 7.14 -13.65 14.69
N ARG A 102 7.61 -12.77 13.80
CA ARG A 102 7.50 -11.31 13.91
C ARG A 102 7.26 -10.75 12.51
N ILE A 103 6.23 -9.92 12.37
CA ILE A 103 5.96 -9.15 11.15
C ILE A 103 6.81 -7.88 11.23
N ARG A 104 7.49 -7.55 10.14
CA ARG A 104 8.22 -6.29 9.98
C ARG A 104 7.66 -5.58 8.76
N PHE A 105 7.25 -4.33 8.95
CA PHE A 105 6.82 -3.49 7.86
C PHE A 105 8.03 -2.82 7.20
N MET A 106 7.99 -2.80 5.88
CA MET A 106 8.99 -2.25 4.98
C MET A 106 8.40 -1.06 4.24
N ARG A 107 9.26 -0.25 3.62
CA ARG A 107 8.87 0.89 2.79
C ARG A 107 9.23 0.56 1.34
N LYS A 108 8.23 0.22 0.54
CA LYS A 108 8.37 0.05 -0.91
C LYS A 108 8.30 1.43 -1.54
N ILE A 109 9.38 1.88 -2.17
CA ILE A 109 9.44 3.24 -2.74
C ILE A 109 8.40 3.37 -3.87
N VAL A 110 7.60 4.43 -3.83
CA VAL A 110 6.55 4.74 -4.80
C VAL A 110 6.61 6.24 -5.09
N VAL A 111 7.09 6.61 -6.28
CA VAL A 111 7.35 8.02 -6.63
C VAL A 111 6.36 8.59 -7.65
N ASP A 112 5.29 7.87 -7.96
CA ASP A 112 4.27 8.32 -8.92
C ASP A 112 3.27 9.33 -8.33
N GLY A 113 3.41 9.61 -7.03
CA GLY A 113 2.55 10.50 -6.24
C GLY A 113 1.40 9.80 -5.54
N SER A 114 1.14 8.52 -5.78
CA SER A 114 -0.02 7.81 -5.22
C SER A 114 0.08 7.54 -3.71
N ASN A 115 1.28 7.60 -3.14
CA ASN A 115 1.53 7.60 -1.69
C ASN A 115 2.17 8.93 -1.28
N VAL A 116 1.56 9.66 -0.35
CA VAL A 116 2.02 11.00 0.07
C VAL A 116 3.45 10.97 0.63
N SER A 117 3.80 9.93 1.39
CA SER A 117 5.16 9.74 1.94
C SER A 117 6.21 9.32 0.90
N GLY A 118 5.84 9.08 -0.36
CA GLY A 118 6.74 8.56 -1.40
C GLY A 118 7.11 7.08 -1.26
N PHE A 119 6.39 6.35 -0.41
CA PHE A 119 6.51 4.91 -0.25
C PHE A 119 5.20 4.30 0.27
N GLN A 120 5.01 3.03 -0.04
CA GLN A 120 3.95 2.17 0.50
C GLN A 120 4.50 1.34 1.66
N ARG A 121 3.80 1.31 2.79
CA ARG A 121 4.17 0.42 3.91
C ARG A 121 3.60 -0.98 3.65
N SER A 122 4.45 -2.00 3.62
CA SER A 122 4.07 -3.39 3.33
C SER A 122 4.79 -4.38 4.25
N GLY A 123 4.12 -5.46 4.66
CA GLY A 123 4.65 -6.46 5.58
C GLY A 123 4.25 -7.87 5.21
N VAL A 124 5.22 -8.78 5.16
CA VAL A 124 4.98 -10.21 4.86
C VAL A 124 4.29 -10.87 6.05
N ILE A 125 3.15 -11.52 5.77
CA ILE A 125 2.31 -12.22 6.75
C ILE A 125 2.49 -13.73 6.66
N GLY A 126 2.62 -14.27 5.46
CA GLY A 126 2.79 -15.70 5.23
C GLY A 126 3.59 -15.97 3.96
N LEU A 127 4.30 -17.09 3.95
CA LEU A 127 5.04 -17.62 2.80
C LEU A 127 4.74 -19.11 2.62
N ASP A 128 4.99 -19.63 1.43
CA ASP A 128 5.00 -21.07 1.14
C ASP A 128 3.71 -21.81 1.56
N GLY A 129 2.57 -21.30 1.12
CA GLY A 129 1.26 -21.92 1.32
C GLY A 129 0.74 -22.69 0.12
N TYR A 130 -0.49 -23.15 0.25
CA TYR A 130 -1.26 -23.70 -0.85
C TYR A 130 -2.77 -23.58 -0.60
N VAL A 131 -3.53 -23.66 -1.69
CA VAL A 131 -4.97 -23.92 -1.67
C VAL A 131 -5.25 -25.24 -2.38
N GLU A 132 -6.21 -26.01 -1.88
CA GLU A 132 -6.64 -27.26 -2.52
C GLU A 132 -7.98 -27.03 -3.24
N ILE A 133 -7.99 -27.29 -4.55
CA ILE A 133 -9.18 -27.19 -5.40
C ILE A 133 -9.27 -28.48 -6.21
N ASP A 134 -10.42 -29.16 -6.13
CA ASP A 134 -10.68 -30.43 -6.81
C ASP A 134 -9.59 -31.50 -6.59
N GLY A 135 -9.05 -31.58 -5.36
CA GLY A 135 -8.00 -32.53 -4.99
C GLY A 135 -6.60 -32.21 -5.52
N LYS A 136 -6.40 -31.01 -6.10
CA LYS A 136 -5.10 -30.51 -6.55
C LYS A 136 -4.66 -29.34 -5.70
N ARG A 137 -3.37 -29.29 -5.39
CA ARG A 137 -2.75 -28.18 -4.66
C ARG A 137 -2.20 -27.13 -5.62
N TYR A 138 -2.55 -25.88 -5.35
CA TYR A 138 -2.06 -24.69 -6.04
C TYR A 138 -1.27 -23.88 -5.03
N GLY A 139 -0.01 -23.58 -5.34
CA GLY A 139 0.89 -22.89 -4.40
C GLY A 139 0.50 -21.42 -4.22
N ILE A 140 0.62 -20.94 -2.98
CA ILE A 140 0.51 -19.54 -2.61
C ILE A 140 1.89 -19.12 -2.12
N ASP A 141 2.61 -18.35 -2.93
CA ASP A 141 4.02 -18.02 -2.67
C ASP A 141 4.12 -17.02 -1.51
N SER A 142 3.26 -15.99 -1.51
CA SER A 142 3.28 -14.93 -0.51
C SER A 142 1.90 -14.35 -0.20
N LEU A 143 1.75 -13.92 1.05
CA LEU A 143 0.67 -13.07 1.53
C LEU A 143 1.29 -11.86 2.24
N CYS A 144 1.03 -10.67 1.70
CA CYS A 144 1.45 -9.40 2.29
C CYS A 144 0.24 -8.62 2.81
N LEU A 145 0.45 -7.85 3.87
CA LEU A 145 -0.47 -6.82 4.35
C LEU A 145 0.16 -5.46 4.12
N GLU A 146 -0.52 -4.61 3.38
CA GLU A 146 0.01 -3.33 2.93
C GLU A 146 -1.03 -2.22 2.91
N GLU A 147 -0.57 -1.00 2.63
CA GLU A 147 -1.42 0.17 2.44
C GLU A 147 -1.87 0.27 0.99
N GLU A 148 -3.16 0.49 0.76
CA GLU A 148 -3.66 0.90 -0.54
C GLU A 148 -3.21 2.33 -0.88
N SER A 149 -3.07 2.59 -2.17
CA SER A 149 -2.71 3.87 -2.77
C SER A 149 -3.87 4.88 -2.77
N ALA A 150 -3.57 6.18 -2.92
CA ALA A 150 -4.60 7.20 -3.11
C ALA A 150 -5.34 7.03 -4.45
N ASP A 151 -6.58 7.53 -4.53
CA ASP A 151 -7.38 7.49 -5.75
C ASP A 151 -6.93 8.58 -6.73
N LEU A 152 -6.57 8.21 -7.96
CA LEU A 152 -6.26 9.19 -9.00
C LEU A 152 -7.54 9.87 -9.49
N LEU A 153 -7.64 11.19 -9.31
CA LEU A 153 -8.74 12.01 -9.81
C LEU A 153 -8.42 12.63 -11.17
N GLU A 154 -7.16 13.03 -11.38
CA GLU A 154 -6.74 13.73 -12.58
C GLU A 154 -5.27 13.45 -12.89
N ASP A 155 -4.95 13.19 -14.16
CA ASP A 155 -3.58 13.01 -14.66
C ASP A 155 -3.32 14.03 -15.79
N SER A 156 -2.50 15.03 -15.49
CA SER A 156 -2.05 16.02 -16.47
C SER A 156 -0.55 15.90 -16.72
N GLU A 157 -0.03 16.68 -17.65
CA GLU A 157 1.41 16.71 -17.94
C GLU A 157 2.21 17.28 -16.75
N SER A 158 1.71 18.32 -16.09
CA SER A 158 2.41 19.07 -15.05
C SER A 158 1.97 18.74 -13.62
N TYR A 159 0.84 18.07 -13.44
CA TYR A 159 0.37 17.64 -12.11
C TYR A 159 -0.43 16.35 -12.14
N ARG A 160 -0.52 15.71 -10.98
CA ARG A 160 -1.53 14.68 -10.71
C ARG A 160 -2.32 15.05 -9.47
N LYS A 161 -3.63 14.81 -9.53
CA LYS A 161 -4.55 15.06 -8.43
C LYS A 161 -5.03 13.73 -7.86
N TYR A 162 -4.90 13.57 -6.56
CA TYR A 162 -5.26 12.35 -5.85
C TYR A 162 -6.26 12.64 -4.72
N HIS A 163 -7.16 11.70 -4.44
CA HIS A 163 -8.03 11.71 -3.27
C HIS A 163 -7.52 10.75 -2.20
N LEU A 164 -7.42 11.23 -0.95
CA LEU A 164 -6.76 10.53 0.16
C LEU A 164 -7.67 9.57 0.94
N SER A 165 -8.97 9.50 0.65
CA SER A 165 -9.89 8.58 1.35
C SER A 165 -9.41 7.12 1.31
N ARG A 166 -8.84 6.73 0.17
CA ARG A 166 -8.36 5.37 -0.07
C ARG A 166 -6.96 5.11 0.46
N LEU A 167 -6.14 6.16 0.57
CA LEU A 167 -4.76 6.04 1.02
C LEU A 167 -4.74 5.42 2.41
N GLY A 168 -3.95 4.36 2.57
CA GLY A 168 -3.74 3.70 3.84
C GLY A 168 -4.77 2.63 4.17
N ILE A 169 -5.81 2.40 3.36
CA ILE A 169 -6.71 1.25 3.54
C ILE A 169 -5.88 -0.04 3.57
N ALA A 170 -6.10 -0.88 4.57
CA ALA A 170 -5.40 -2.16 4.67
C ALA A 170 -5.75 -3.06 3.48
N LEU A 171 -4.72 -3.56 2.82
CA LEU A 171 -4.80 -4.34 1.59
C LEU A 171 -4.05 -5.65 1.77
N LEU A 172 -4.68 -6.76 1.39
CA LEU A 172 -4.04 -8.06 1.29
C LEU A 172 -3.57 -8.28 -0.15
N GLU A 173 -2.29 -8.55 -0.32
CA GLU A 173 -1.69 -8.98 -1.60
C GLU A 173 -1.40 -10.48 -1.51
N ILE A 174 -2.00 -11.28 -2.40
CA ILE A 174 -1.84 -12.74 -2.47
C ILE A 174 -1.21 -13.07 -3.82
N SER A 175 -0.06 -13.75 -3.80
CA SER A 175 0.65 -14.17 -5.02
C SER A 175 0.65 -15.71 -5.12
N THR A 176 0.27 -16.26 -6.28
CA THR A 176 0.26 -17.71 -6.52
C THR A 176 1.46 -18.16 -7.33
N SER A 177 1.87 -19.42 -7.16
CA SER A 177 2.90 -20.01 -8.01
C SER A 177 2.45 -20.08 -9.49
N PRO A 178 3.37 -19.96 -10.47
CA PRO A 178 3.07 -20.06 -11.91
C PRO A 178 2.73 -21.46 -12.45
#